data_AF-A0A1Y1LF93-F1
#
_entry.id   AF-A0A1Y1LF93-F1
#
_cell.length_a   1.000
_cell.length_b   1.000
_cell.length_c   1.000
_cell.angle_alpha   90.00
_cell.angle_beta   90.00
_cell.angle_gamma   90.00
#
_symmetry.space_group_name_H-M   'P 1'
#
loop_
_entity.id
_entity.type
_entity.pdbx_description
1 polymer ?
#
loop_
_entity_poly.entity_id
_entity_poly.type
_entity_poly.pdbx_seq_one_letter_code
_entity_poly.pdbx_strand_id
1 'polypeptide(L)'
;IAINLVTLKKTRRKSKLHPHKQRSKYICKPEFVVEAGNHFVWEFIPGHGTYNVPADAAILHHYRICEFGGDDCIKTASTVDQTAFRYRKSLVSAVKNSYEFF
;
A
#
# COMPACT_ATOMS: atom_id res chain seq x y z
N ILE A 1 24.77 2.31 11.97
CA ILE A 1 23.32 2.66 11.98
C ILE A 1 22.51 1.40 11.70
N ALA A 2 21.67 0.94 12.63
CA ALA A 2 20.72 -0.13 12.32
C ALA A 2 19.59 0.45 11.47
N ILE A 3 19.55 0.11 10.18
CA ILE A 3 18.57 0.70 9.24
C ILE A 3 17.19 0.09 9.53
N ASN A 4 16.29 0.91 10.06
CA ASN A 4 14.96 0.48 10.47
C ASN A 4 13.95 0.64 9.32
N LEU A 5 14.09 -0.18 8.27
CA LEU A 5 13.14 -0.17 7.15
C LEU A 5 11.84 -0.86 7.55
N VAL A 6 10.80 -0.07 7.80
CA VAL A 6 9.46 -0.57 8.21
C VAL A 6 8.92 -1.59 7.21
N THR A 7 9.13 -1.35 5.91
CA THR A 7 8.75 -2.26 4.82
C THR A 7 9.44 -3.62 4.88
N LEU A 8 10.60 -3.73 5.54
CA LEU A 8 11.30 -4.99 5.77
C LEU A 8 11.00 -5.64 7.12
N LYS A 9 10.27 -4.96 8.02
CA LYS A 9 9.85 -5.51 9.32
C LYS A 9 8.41 -5.97 9.32
N LYS A 10 7.55 -5.32 8.53
CA LYS A 10 6.11 -5.58 8.52
C LYS A 10 5.78 -6.59 7.42
N THR A 11 5.81 -7.87 7.77
CA THR A 11 5.56 -9.01 6.87
C THR A 11 4.21 -9.69 7.09
N ARG A 12 3.31 -9.07 7.86
CA ARG A 12 1.97 -9.62 8.11
C ARG A 12 0.93 -8.67 7.55
N ARG A 13 -0.04 -9.25 6.85
CA ARG A 13 -1.24 -8.56 6.37
C ARG A 13 -2.49 -9.32 6.76
N LYS A 14 -3.64 -8.66 6.75
CA LYS A 14 -4.94 -9.35 6.89
C LYS A 14 -5.10 -10.39 5.79
N SER A 15 -5.63 -11.56 6.13
CA SER A 15 -5.87 -12.64 5.16
C SER A 15 -6.94 -12.22 4.14
N LYS A 16 -8.03 -11.61 4.63
CA LYS A 16 -9.07 -11.01 3.79
C LYS A 16 -8.67 -9.59 3.37
N LEU A 17 -8.68 -9.33 2.07
CA LEU A 17 -8.44 -8.01 1.50
C LEU A 17 -9.66 -7.11 1.66
N HIS A 18 -9.43 -5.80 1.74
CA HIS A 18 -10.51 -4.82 1.66
C HIS A 18 -11.08 -4.77 0.23
N PRO A 19 -12.40 -4.55 0.06
CA PRO A 19 -12.97 -4.26 -1.24
C PRO A 19 -12.29 -3.04 -1.89
N HIS A 20 -12.29 -2.99 -3.23
CA HIS A 20 -11.87 -1.79 -3.94
C HIS A 20 -12.64 -0.56 -3.44
N LYS A 21 -11.98 0.61 -3.50
CA LYS A 21 -12.48 1.90 -3.01
C LYS A 21 -12.53 2.04 -1.48
N GLN A 22 -12.33 0.96 -0.72
CA GLN A 22 -12.16 1.03 0.74
C GLN A 22 -10.68 1.01 1.10
N ARG A 23 -10.15 2.12 1.60
CA ARG A 23 -8.72 2.30 1.93
C ARG A 23 -7.77 2.03 0.75
N SER A 24 -8.28 2.03 -0.48
CA SER A 24 -7.48 1.89 -1.68
C SER A 24 -6.62 3.14 -1.90
N LYS A 25 -5.51 2.94 -2.60
CA LYS A 25 -4.73 3.99 -3.23
C LYS A 25 -4.86 3.82 -4.73
N TYR A 26 -4.85 4.92 -5.47
CA TYR A 26 -5.02 4.91 -6.91
C TYR A 26 -4.02 5.84 -7.57
N ILE A 27 -3.73 5.54 -8.83
CA ILE A 27 -3.01 6.42 -9.74
C ILE A 27 -4.08 6.94 -10.70
N CYS A 28 -4.18 8.26 -10.86
CA CYS A 28 -5.12 8.87 -11.80
C CYS A 28 -4.38 9.64 -12.89
N LYS A 29 -5.06 9.79 -14.04
CA LYS A 29 -4.71 10.73 -15.09
C LYS A 29 -5.59 11.97 -14.90
N PRO A 30 -5.05 13.10 -14.39
CA PRO A 30 -5.85 14.27 -14.04
C PRO A 30 -6.74 14.77 -15.18
N GLU A 31 -6.30 14.60 -16.43
CA GLU A 31 -7.01 15.03 -17.63
C GLU A 31 -8.36 14.35 -17.84
N PHE A 32 -8.60 13.21 -17.17
CA PHE A 32 -9.86 12.45 -17.26
C PHE A 32 -10.70 12.52 -15.98
N VAL A 33 -10.26 13.30 -14.99
CA VAL A 33 -10.87 13.38 -13.66
C VAL A 33 -11.51 14.74 -13.46
N VAL A 34 -12.79 14.73 -13.07
CA VAL A 34 -13.49 15.94 -12.62
C VAL A 34 -13.27 16.09 -11.11
N GLU A 35 -13.42 15.01 -10.35
CA GLU A 35 -13.28 15.03 -8.89
C GLU A 35 -12.51 13.82 -8.35
N ALA A 36 -11.38 14.11 -7.70
CA ALA A 36 -10.54 13.13 -7.02
C ALA A 36 -11.04 12.90 -5.58
N GLY A 37 -11.45 11.68 -5.25
CA GLY A 37 -11.78 11.30 -3.88
C GLY A 37 -10.57 10.73 -3.12
N ASN A 38 -10.72 10.48 -1.82
CA ASN A 38 -9.61 10.01 -0.96
C ASN A 38 -9.11 8.59 -1.33
N HIS A 39 -10.02 7.68 -1.71
CA HIS A 39 -9.68 6.28 -2.02
C HIS A 39 -9.94 5.86 -3.46
N PHE A 40 -10.62 6.71 -4.22
CA PHE A 40 -10.99 6.50 -5.62
C PHE A 40 -11.40 7.85 -6.22
N VAL A 41 -11.41 7.94 -7.55
CA VAL A 41 -11.98 9.09 -8.27
C VAL A 41 -13.50 9.07 -8.12
N TRP A 42 -14.09 10.19 -7.70
CA TRP A 42 -15.54 10.32 -7.53
C TRP A 42 -16.23 10.59 -8.86
N GLU A 43 -15.64 11.43 -9.71
CA GLU A 43 -16.21 11.79 -10.99
C GLU A 43 -15.15 11.80 -12.10
N PHE A 44 -15.48 11.17 -13.22
CA PHE A 44 -14.69 11.13 -14.45
C PHE A 44 -15.39 11.92 -15.55
N ILE A 45 -14.61 12.43 -16.50
CA ILE A 45 -15.15 12.91 -17.78
C ILE A 45 -15.90 11.74 -18.47
N PRO A 46 -17.02 11.99 -19.20
CA PRO A 46 -17.76 10.93 -19.88
C PRO A 46 -16.87 10.03 -20.75
N GLY A 47 -17.07 8.71 -20.65
CA GLY A 47 -16.29 7.71 -21.38
C GLY A 47 -15.04 7.21 -20.63
N HIS A 48 -14.72 7.76 -19.46
CA HIS A 48 -13.61 7.31 -18.62
C HIS A 48 -14.10 6.63 -17.33
N GLY A 49 -13.21 5.87 -16.69
CA GLY A 49 -13.57 5.12 -15.50
C GLY A 49 -12.39 4.50 -14.77
N THR A 50 -12.70 3.65 -13.79
CA THR A 50 -11.71 3.00 -12.93
C THR A 50 -11.39 1.59 -13.44
N TYR A 51 -10.10 1.26 -13.47
CA TYR A 51 -9.63 -0.12 -13.59
C TYR A 51 -9.24 -0.67 -12.22
N ASN A 52 -9.86 -1.77 -11.79
CA ASN A 52 -9.55 -2.42 -10.53
C ASN A 52 -8.36 -3.36 -10.71
N VAL A 53 -7.26 -3.08 -10.01
CA VAL A 53 -6.05 -3.91 -10.05
C VAL A 53 -6.29 -5.24 -9.31
N PRO A 54 -6.10 -6.40 -9.95
CA PRO A 54 -6.35 -7.68 -9.31
C PRO A 54 -5.29 -7.98 -8.23
N ALA A 55 -5.70 -8.75 -7.23
CA ALA A 55 -4.91 -8.98 -6.01
C ALA A 55 -3.63 -9.81 -6.23
N ASP A 56 -3.56 -10.57 -7.32
CA ASP A 56 -2.37 -11.30 -7.76
C ASP A 56 -1.34 -10.40 -8.45
N ALA A 57 -1.78 -9.27 -9.02
CA ALA A 57 -0.89 -8.28 -9.61
C ALA A 57 -0.28 -7.33 -8.57
N ALA A 58 -1.10 -6.73 -7.70
CA ALA A 58 -0.61 -5.83 -6.66
C ALA A 58 -1.58 -5.68 -5.48
N ILE A 59 -0.99 -5.56 -4.28
CA ILE A 59 -1.67 -5.20 -3.04
C ILE A 59 -0.85 -4.18 -2.26
N LEU A 60 -1.49 -3.45 -1.36
CA LEU A 60 -0.83 -2.50 -0.47
C LEU A 60 -0.91 -2.96 0.98
N HIS A 61 0.19 -2.80 1.72
CA HIS A 61 0.22 -3.03 3.16
C HIS A 61 -0.04 -1.72 3.89
N HIS A 62 -1.01 -1.72 4.79
CA HIS A 62 -1.27 -0.59 5.68
C HIS A 62 -0.51 -0.81 7.00
N TYR A 63 0.46 0.06 7.31
CA TYR A 63 1.37 -0.13 8.46
C TYR A 63 0.93 0.58 9.74
N ARG A 64 -0.13 1.40 9.68
CA ARG A 64 -0.66 2.14 10.84
C ARG A 64 -1.63 1.26 11.65
N ILE A 65 -1.61 1.45 12.97
CA ILE A 65 -2.60 0.89 13.92
C ILE A 65 -4.01 1.24 13.41
N CYS A 66 -4.95 0.30 13.56
CA CYS A 66 -6.25 0.41 12.94
C CYS A 66 -7.06 1.56 13.55
N GLU A 67 -7.42 2.51 12.69
CA GLU A 67 -7.97 3.82 13.11
C GLU A 67 -9.26 3.68 13.92
N PHE A 68 -10.06 2.64 13.65
CA PHE A 68 -11.31 2.34 14.36
C PHE A 68 -11.19 0.94 15.00
N GLY A 69 -11.21 0.89 16.34
CA GLY A 69 -11.02 -0.35 17.12
C GLY A 69 -9.63 -0.53 17.73
N GLY A 70 -8.73 0.45 17.59
CA GLY A 70 -7.38 0.40 18.16
C GLY A 70 -6.61 -0.84 17.72
N ASP A 71 -6.22 -1.66 18.69
CA ASP A 71 -5.44 -2.88 18.45
C ASP A 71 -6.27 -4.09 18.05
N ASP A 72 -7.62 -4.03 18.03
CA ASP A 72 -8.44 -5.21 17.75
C ASP A 72 -8.20 -5.82 16.37
N CYS A 73 -7.71 -5.03 15.41
CA CYS A 73 -7.39 -5.56 14.10
C CYS A 73 -6.21 -6.55 14.09
N ILE A 74 -5.32 -6.52 15.10
CA ILE A 74 -4.23 -7.51 15.20
C ILE A 74 -4.76 -8.90 15.56
N LYS A 75 -5.96 -8.98 16.14
CA LYS A 75 -6.65 -10.23 16.48
C LYS A 75 -7.30 -10.87 15.26
N THR A 76 -7.44 -10.13 14.15
CA THR A 76 -8.03 -10.68 12.91
C THR A 76 -7.08 -11.64 12.20
N ALA A 77 -7.64 -12.59 11.46
CA ALA A 77 -6.85 -13.55 10.70
C ALA A 77 -5.84 -12.84 9.79
N SER A 78 -4.57 -13.22 9.93
CA SER A 78 -3.45 -12.66 9.17
C SER A 78 -2.64 -13.75 8.51
N THR A 79 -1.96 -13.38 7.42
CA THR A 79 -1.00 -14.24 6.73
C THR A 79 0.35 -13.55 6.64
N VAL A 80 1.41 -14.36 6.54
CA VAL A 80 2.76 -13.87 6.28
C VAL A 80 2.89 -13.58 4.78
N ASP A 81 3.29 -12.36 4.46
CA ASP A 81 3.52 -11.90 3.11
C ASP A 81 4.90 -11.24 3.04
N GLN A 82 5.82 -11.90 2.32
CA GLN A 82 7.19 -11.44 2.10
C GLN A 82 7.41 -10.99 0.65
N THR A 83 6.35 -10.69 -0.11
CA THR A 83 6.47 -10.28 -1.51
C THR A 83 7.39 -9.06 -1.66
N ALA A 84 7.31 -8.10 -0.73
CA ALA A 84 8.18 -6.92 -0.71
C ALA A 84 9.67 -7.25 -0.51
N PHE A 85 10.01 -8.43 0.05
CA PHE A 85 11.40 -8.81 0.32
C PHE A 85 12.18 -9.13 -0.94
N ARG A 86 11.52 -9.32 -2.09
CA ARG A 86 12.22 -9.38 -3.39
C ARG A 86 13.09 -8.14 -3.63
N TYR A 87 12.70 -7.00 -3.05
CA TYR A 87 13.43 -5.74 -3.13
C TYR A 87 14.35 -5.47 -1.94
N ARG A 88 14.53 -6.43 -1.01
CA ARG A 88 15.26 -6.18 0.26
C ARG A 88 16.69 -5.70 0.02
N LYS A 89 17.42 -6.35 -0.90
CA LYS A 89 18.84 -6.06 -1.14
C LYS A 89 18.98 -4.69 -1.80
N SER A 90 18.18 -4.41 -2.82
CA SER A 90 18.20 -3.14 -3.54
C SER A 90 17.77 -1.97 -2.65
N LEU A 91 16.71 -2.12 -1.85
CA LEU A 91 16.25 -1.08 -0.93
C LEU A 91 17.28 -0.78 0.16
N VAL A 92 17.86 -1.82 0.79
CA VAL A 92 18.90 -1.62 1.81
C VAL A 92 20.11 -0.92 1.21
N SER A 93 20.56 -1.35 0.03
CA SER A 93 21.71 -0.73 -0.64
C SER A 93 21.43 0.72 -1.02
N ALA A 94 20.26 1.01 -1.60
CA ALA A 94 19.88 2.37 -2.00
C ALA A 94 19.83 3.31 -0.79
N VAL A 95 19.20 2.86 0.31
CA VAL A 95 19.13 3.65 1.54
C VAL A 95 20.52 3.84 2.15
N LYS A 96 21.34 2.79 2.25
CA LYS A 96 22.73 2.91 2.74
C LYS A 96 23.51 3.96 1.97
N ASN A 97 23.51 3.86 0.65
CA ASN A 97 24.21 4.80 -0.21
C ASN A 97 23.69 6.22 0.04
N SER A 98 22.38 6.44 0.11
CA SER A 98 21.84 7.78 0.40
C SER A 98 22.28 8.38 1.73
N TYR A 99 22.62 7.57 2.74
CA TYR A 99 23.05 8.05 4.06
C TYR A 99 24.57 8.03 4.27
N GLU A 100 25.34 7.25 3.51
CA GLU A 100 26.82 7.22 3.56
C GLU A 100 27.46 8.40 2.79
N PHE A 101 26.68 9.11 1.97
CA PHE A 101 27.09 10.33 1.27
C PHE A 101 26.79 11.63 2.06
N PHE A 102 26.34 11.52 3.32
CA PHE A 102 26.24 12.62 4.30
C PHE A 102 27.16 12.33 5.49
#